data_AF-A0A7S4P7Y0-F1
#
_entry.id   AF-A0A7S4P7Y0-F1
#
_cell.length_a   1.000
_cell.length_b   1.000
_cell.length_c   1.000
_cell.angle_alpha   90.00
_cell.angle_beta   90.00
_cell.angle_gamma   90.00
#
_symmetry.space_group_name_H-M   'P 1'
#
loop_
_entity.id
_entity.type
_entity.pdbx_description
1 polymer ?
#
loop_
_entity_poly.entity_id
_entity_poly.type
_entity_poly.pdbx_seq_one_letter_code
_entity_poly.pdbx_strand_id
1 'polypeptide(L)'
;FLRIQNAYDPVGWVGLGYSSVSRVIALASPLTETPTISGTASFADLSDSTVYPYFSRLIPSDAYQGRLIADLCHAYGWDRVATVSATDAYASGIVEEFTNRAVYHSIKFLNTATFPLENSASSRQDYLDQLKSAVLKTKASGARIIFLSSNPKEAADFIDIAIDEGLMGAPYTYLVPDGVQVETIALEIDDDEDRLERFRSYSQGIIGMSPQGVQDGPIAEAWFNTWMSADPNVYFGAGDDRYPLFPLYALFRDATYVLAHAIDRLIRRGIDPSDG
;
A
#
# COMPACT_ATOMS: atom_id res chain seq x y z
N PHE A 1 19.54 31.42 -6.35
CA PHE A 1 19.63 29.96 -6.45
C PHE A 1 20.23 29.43 -5.16
N LEU A 2 19.40 28.81 -4.30
CA LEU A 2 19.87 28.13 -3.10
C LEU A 2 20.59 26.85 -3.54
N ARG A 3 21.92 26.89 -3.64
CA ARG A 3 22.75 25.68 -3.63
C ARG A 3 22.95 25.31 -2.18
N ILE A 4 22.50 24.13 -1.79
CA ILE A 4 22.83 23.53 -0.49
C ILE A 4 24.35 23.31 -0.49
N GLN A 5 25.07 24.17 0.22
CA GLN A 5 26.52 24.07 0.35
C GLN A 5 26.84 22.86 1.23
N ASN A 6 27.52 21.87 0.65
CA ASN A 6 27.88 20.53 1.17
C ASN A 6 26.97 19.34 0.84
N ALA A 7 26.14 19.42 -0.21
CA ALA A 7 25.48 18.23 -0.75
C ALA A 7 26.43 17.51 -1.73
N TYR A 8 26.69 16.22 -1.51
CA TYR A 8 27.00 15.33 -2.63
C TYR A 8 25.80 15.41 -3.58
N ASP A 9 26.01 15.65 -4.87
CA ASP A 9 24.93 15.59 -5.86
C ASP A 9 24.52 14.11 -6.01
N PRO A 10 23.34 13.71 -5.50
CA PRO A 10 22.95 12.31 -5.52
C PRO A 10 22.66 11.90 -6.96
N VAL A 11 23.27 10.81 -7.41
CA VAL A 11 23.08 10.23 -8.76
C VAL A 11 21.79 9.38 -8.88
N GLY A 12 21.02 9.31 -7.80
CA GLY A 12 19.74 8.62 -7.77
C GLY A 12 19.19 8.46 -6.35
N TRP A 13 17.87 8.34 -6.24
CA TRP A 13 17.17 8.06 -4.99
C TRP A 13 16.60 6.64 -5.02
N VAL A 14 16.99 5.82 -4.03
CA VAL A 14 16.33 4.53 -3.75
C VAL A 14 15.57 4.69 -2.45
N GLY A 15 14.31 4.31 -2.45
CA GLY A 15 13.44 4.44 -1.30
C GLY A 15 12.11 5.05 -1.69
N LEU A 16 11.40 5.60 -0.70
CA LEU A 16 10.00 6.06 -0.78
C LEU A 16 8.99 4.92 -0.58
N GLY A 17 8.87 4.51 0.69
CA GLY A 17 8.00 3.40 1.10
C GLY A 17 6.52 3.66 0.85
N TYR A 18 6.07 4.88 1.17
CA TYR A 18 4.67 5.28 1.04
C TYR A 18 4.43 6.03 -0.27
N SER A 19 3.32 5.72 -0.93
CA SER A 19 2.90 6.39 -2.16
C SER A 19 2.73 7.90 -2.01
N SER A 20 2.23 8.37 -0.86
CA SER A 20 2.04 9.80 -0.55
C SER A 20 3.37 10.56 -0.56
N VAL A 21 4.40 10.01 0.08
CA VAL A 21 5.76 10.58 0.11
C VAL A 21 6.40 10.50 -1.28
N SER A 22 6.22 9.36 -1.95
CA SER A 22 6.77 9.11 -3.28
C SER A 22 6.29 10.12 -4.29
N ARG A 23 4.99 10.45 -4.26
CA ARG A 23 4.38 11.45 -5.13
C ARG A 23 5.04 12.82 -4.98
N VAL A 24 5.26 13.27 -3.74
CA VAL A 24 5.87 14.58 -3.48
C VAL A 24 7.29 14.63 -4.01
N ILE A 25 8.08 13.57 -3.77
CA ILE A 25 9.47 13.51 -4.22
C ILE A 25 9.55 13.37 -5.74
N ALA A 26 8.76 12.48 -6.34
CA ALA A 26 8.69 12.30 -7.80
C ALA A 26 8.31 13.59 -8.55
N LEU A 27 7.43 14.41 -7.97
CA LEU A 27 7.06 15.70 -8.53
C LEU A 27 8.21 16.73 -8.48
N ALA A 28 9.10 16.60 -7.49
CA ALA A 28 10.25 17.47 -7.32
C ALA A 28 11.50 16.98 -8.08
N SER A 29 11.60 15.69 -8.40
CA SER A 29 12.74 15.08 -9.09
C SER A 29 13.17 15.78 -10.40
N PRO A 30 12.27 16.38 -11.21
CA PRO A 30 12.68 17.16 -12.38
C PRO A 30 13.52 18.41 -12.06
N LEU A 31 13.48 18.93 -10.83
CA LEU A 31 14.27 20.11 -10.43
C LEU A 31 15.76 19.80 -10.28
N THR A 32 16.10 18.54 -10.04
CA THR A 32 17.47 18.06 -9.85
C THR A 32 17.88 17.01 -10.87
N GLU A 33 16.97 16.69 -11.80
CA GLU A 33 17.14 15.67 -12.85
C GLU A 33 17.60 14.32 -12.28
N THR A 34 17.21 14.04 -11.03
CA THR A 34 17.71 12.87 -10.30
C THR A 34 16.73 11.71 -10.40
N PRO A 35 17.13 10.56 -10.99
CA PRO A 35 16.25 9.41 -11.11
C PRO A 35 15.87 8.87 -9.73
N THR A 36 14.61 8.48 -9.60
CA THR A 36 14.02 8.02 -8.35
C THR A 36 13.35 6.67 -8.57
N ILE A 37 13.74 5.66 -7.79
CA ILE A 37 13.15 4.32 -7.86
C ILE A 37 12.56 3.89 -6.52
N SER A 38 11.27 3.54 -6.52
CA SER A 38 10.60 2.99 -5.35
C SER A 38 10.37 1.49 -5.46
N GLY A 39 10.59 0.78 -4.36
CA GLY A 39 10.25 -0.63 -4.23
C GLY A 39 8.76 -0.87 -4.03
N THR A 40 8.02 0.06 -3.41
CA THR A 40 6.71 -0.23 -2.80
C THR A 40 5.63 0.82 -3.07
N ALA A 41 5.95 1.93 -3.73
CA ALA A 41 4.97 2.97 -4.05
C ALA A 41 4.07 2.57 -5.22
N SER A 42 2.87 2.10 -4.93
CA SER A 42 1.95 1.48 -5.88
C SER A 42 0.87 2.43 -6.43
N PHE A 43 0.76 3.68 -5.94
CA PHE A 43 -0.28 4.63 -6.39
C PHE A 43 -0.30 4.83 -7.91
N ALA A 44 -1.50 4.82 -8.50
CA ALA A 44 -1.68 4.73 -9.95
C ALA A 44 -1.06 5.92 -10.72
N ASP A 45 -1.23 7.15 -10.23
CA ASP A 45 -0.75 8.37 -10.90
C ASP A 45 0.76 8.36 -11.16
N LEU A 46 1.54 7.69 -10.31
CA LEU A 46 2.99 7.56 -10.46
C LEU A 46 3.41 6.88 -11.78
N SER A 47 2.45 6.32 -12.53
CA SER A 47 2.67 5.76 -13.87
C SER A 47 2.66 6.81 -14.99
N ASP A 48 2.22 8.04 -14.73
CA ASP A 48 2.22 9.11 -15.73
C ASP A 48 3.63 9.68 -15.89
N SER A 49 4.34 9.18 -16.91
CA SER A 49 5.70 9.63 -17.23
C SER A 49 5.78 11.07 -17.74
N THR A 50 4.66 11.70 -18.07
CA THR A 50 4.64 13.12 -18.44
C THR A 50 4.66 14.03 -17.20
N VAL A 51 4.09 13.55 -16.10
CA VAL A 51 4.07 14.24 -14.80
C VAL A 51 5.28 13.85 -13.94
N TYR A 52 5.70 12.58 -13.99
CA TYR A 52 6.78 12.02 -13.18
C TYR A 52 7.91 11.42 -14.06
N PRO A 53 8.59 12.22 -14.90
CA PRO A 53 9.53 11.71 -15.91
C PRO A 53 10.79 11.04 -15.33
N TYR A 54 11.13 11.34 -14.06
CA TYR A 54 12.29 10.77 -13.36
C TYR A 54 11.92 9.66 -12.37
N PHE A 55 10.66 9.20 -12.36
CA PHE A 55 10.18 8.18 -11.43
C PHE A 55 10.10 6.79 -12.06
N SER A 56 10.45 5.76 -11.30
CA SER A 56 10.29 4.36 -11.66
C SER A 56 9.93 3.54 -10.42
N ARG A 57 9.32 2.37 -10.62
CA ARG A 57 8.99 1.45 -9.52
C ARG A 57 9.06 -0.01 -9.94
N LEU A 58 9.24 -0.88 -8.95
CA LEU A 58 9.22 -2.33 -9.16
C LEU A 58 7.86 -2.98 -8.86
N ILE A 59 7.12 -2.44 -7.89
CA ILE A 59 5.79 -2.93 -7.56
C ILE A 59 4.78 -2.58 -8.68
N PRO A 60 3.81 -3.46 -8.98
CA PRO A 60 2.72 -3.14 -9.89
C PRO A 60 1.89 -1.93 -9.45
N SER A 61 1.23 -1.30 -10.41
CA SER A 61 0.27 -0.21 -10.15
C SER A 61 -0.97 -0.71 -9.41
N ASP A 62 -1.43 0.06 -8.44
CA ASP A 62 -2.71 -0.12 -7.74
C ASP A 62 -3.93 -0.11 -8.65
N ALA A 63 -3.79 0.45 -9.87
CA ALA A 63 -4.81 0.36 -10.90
C ALA A 63 -5.23 -1.09 -11.19
N TYR A 64 -4.30 -2.04 -11.10
CA TYR A 64 -4.63 -3.45 -11.28
C TYR A 64 -5.48 -3.99 -10.12
N GLN A 65 -5.20 -3.58 -8.88
CA GLN A 65 -5.96 -4.02 -7.70
C GLN A 65 -7.41 -3.53 -7.75
N GLY A 66 -7.62 -2.23 -7.96
CA GLY A 66 -8.97 -1.66 -8.04
C GLY A 66 -9.81 -2.31 -9.15
N ARG A 67 -9.20 -2.54 -10.32
CA ARG A 67 -9.86 -3.23 -11.44
C ARG A 67 -10.18 -4.69 -11.12
N LEU A 68 -9.26 -5.41 -10.50
CA LEU A 68 -9.46 -6.80 -10.10
C LEU A 68 -10.62 -6.96 -9.12
N ILE A 69 -10.75 -6.06 -8.14
CA ILE A 69 -11.88 -6.07 -7.18
C ILE A 69 -13.21 -5.88 -7.91
N ALA A 70 -13.28 -4.98 -8.88
CA ALA A 70 -14.50 -4.77 -9.67
C ALA A 70 -14.82 -5.99 -10.55
N ASP A 71 -13.80 -6.60 -11.15
CA ASP A 71 -13.93 -7.83 -11.94
C ASP A 71 -14.38 -9.02 -11.06
N LEU A 72 -13.90 -9.10 -9.82
CA LEU A 72 -14.31 -10.09 -8.83
C LEU A 72 -15.79 -9.90 -8.46
N CYS A 73 -16.20 -8.67 -8.12
CA CYS A 73 -17.61 -8.36 -7.86
C CYS A 73 -18.51 -8.79 -9.02
N HIS A 74 -18.11 -8.50 -10.25
CA HIS A 74 -18.85 -8.92 -11.44
C HIS A 74 -18.94 -10.44 -11.55
N ALA A 75 -17.82 -11.16 -11.40
CA ALA A 75 -17.77 -12.61 -11.52
C ALA A 75 -18.66 -13.34 -10.50
N TYR A 76 -18.80 -12.79 -9.29
CA TYR A 76 -19.64 -13.35 -8.22
C TYR A 76 -21.07 -12.78 -8.19
N GLY A 77 -21.42 -11.88 -9.11
CA GLY A 77 -22.75 -11.26 -9.15
C GLY A 77 -23.02 -10.28 -8.01
N TRP A 78 -21.97 -9.73 -7.40
CA TRP A 78 -22.04 -8.70 -6.36
C TRP A 78 -22.20 -7.32 -7.00
N ASP A 79 -23.43 -6.94 -7.28
CA ASP A 79 -23.80 -5.70 -7.96
C ASP A 79 -24.12 -4.53 -7.00
N ARG A 80 -24.02 -4.75 -5.69
CA ARG A 80 -24.35 -3.75 -4.64
C ARG A 80 -23.27 -3.71 -3.58
N VAL A 81 -22.42 -2.69 -3.65
CA VAL A 81 -21.20 -2.59 -2.84
C VAL A 81 -21.19 -1.27 -2.06
N ALA A 82 -20.62 -1.27 -0.86
CA ALA A 82 -20.20 -0.03 -0.19
C ALA A 82 -18.67 0.10 -0.27
N THR A 83 -18.18 1.31 -0.52
CA THR A 83 -16.74 1.61 -0.49
C THR A 83 -16.40 2.37 0.76
N VAL A 84 -15.29 2.01 1.41
CA VAL A 84 -14.73 2.71 2.57
C VAL A 84 -13.25 2.93 2.31
N SER A 85 -12.79 4.19 2.37
CA SER A 85 -11.40 4.54 2.05
C SER A 85 -10.75 5.40 3.12
N ALA A 86 -9.47 5.14 3.43
CA ALA A 86 -8.62 6.19 3.98
C ALA A 86 -8.44 7.32 2.94
N THR A 87 -8.21 8.55 3.39
CA THR A 87 -8.12 9.73 2.50
C THR A 87 -6.74 9.94 1.86
N ASP A 88 -5.78 9.04 2.10
CA ASP A 88 -4.46 9.16 1.51
C ASP A 88 -4.44 8.65 0.05
N ALA A 89 -3.37 8.98 -0.68
CA ALA A 89 -3.26 8.69 -2.11
C ALA A 89 -3.30 7.18 -2.44
N TYR A 90 -2.71 6.32 -1.61
CA TYR A 90 -2.71 4.88 -1.84
C TYR A 90 -4.15 4.34 -1.77
N ALA A 91 -4.83 4.58 -0.65
CA ALA A 91 -6.17 4.05 -0.43
C ALA A 91 -7.20 4.61 -1.42
N SER A 92 -7.20 5.93 -1.62
CA SER A 92 -8.15 6.61 -2.49
C SER A 92 -7.96 6.27 -3.98
N GLY A 93 -6.72 6.12 -4.43
CA GLY A 93 -6.40 5.74 -5.82
C GLY A 93 -6.94 4.35 -6.20
N ILE A 94 -6.85 3.37 -5.29
CA ILE A 94 -7.42 2.03 -5.54
C ILE A 94 -8.94 2.12 -5.66
N VAL A 95 -9.61 2.90 -4.79
CA VAL A 95 -11.06 3.09 -4.84
C VAL A 95 -11.51 3.81 -6.10
N GLU A 96 -10.73 4.78 -6.60
CA GLU A 96 -10.98 5.44 -7.87
C GLU A 96 -10.93 4.46 -9.04
N GLU A 97 -9.89 3.63 -9.12
CA GLU A 97 -9.73 2.63 -10.19
C GLU A 97 -10.81 1.55 -10.13
N PHE A 98 -11.20 1.12 -8.92
CA PHE A 98 -12.37 0.28 -8.72
C PHE A 98 -13.65 0.95 -9.21
N THR A 99 -13.87 2.21 -8.87
CA THR A 99 -15.06 2.98 -9.26
C THR A 99 -15.15 3.10 -10.78
N ASN A 100 -14.04 3.42 -11.44
CA ASN A 100 -13.97 3.51 -12.89
C ASN A 100 -14.27 2.16 -13.56
N ARG A 101 -13.75 1.05 -13.01
CA ARG A 101 -14.00 -0.29 -13.55
C ARG A 101 -15.43 -0.77 -13.28
N ALA A 102 -15.99 -0.45 -12.11
CA ALA A 102 -17.34 -0.82 -11.67
C ALA A 102 -18.44 -0.28 -12.59
N VAL A 103 -18.22 0.88 -13.24
CA VAL A 103 -19.13 1.42 -14.26
C VAL A 103 -19.36 0.44 -15.41
N TYR A 104 -18.30 -0.22 -15.89
CA TYR A 104 -18.40 -1.20 -16.98
C TYR A 104 -19.21 -2.44 -16.57
N HIS A 105 -19.23 -2.76 -15.28
CA HIS A 105 -19.91 -3.92 -14.71
C HIS A 105 -21.29 -3.61 -14.14
N SER A 106 -21.75 -2.35 -14.24
CA SER A 106 -23.02 -1.88 -13.67
C SER A 106 -23.15 -2.13 -12.15
N ILE A 107 -22.03 -2.09 -11.42
CA ILE A 107 -22.03 -2.21 -9.96
C ILE A 107 -22.56 -0.91 -9.35
N LYS A 108 -23.53 -1.03 -8.44
CA LYS A 108 -24.14 0.08 -7.71
C LYS A 108 -23.47 0.31 -6.36
N PHE A 109 -23.04 1.53 -6.12
CA PHE A 109 -22.59 1.97 -4.80
C PHE A 109 -23.79 2.30 -3.91
N LEU A 110 -23.89 1.58 -2.78
CA LEU A 110 -24.89 1.86 -1.74
C LEU A 110 -24.42 2.93 -0.76
N ASN A 111 -23.11 3.05 -0.58
CA ASN A 111 -22.46 4.06 0.21
C ASN A 111 -21.00 4.22 -0.21
N THR A 112 -20.49 5.43 -0.06
CA THR A 112 -19.08 5.75 -0.16
C THR A 112 -18.72 6.54 1.08
N ALA A 113 -17.92 5.94 1.97
CA ALA A 113 -17.43 6.56 3.17
C ALA A 113 -15.91 6.74 3.10
N THR A 114 -15.42 7.77 3.79
CA THR A 114 -14.00 8.03 3.93
C THR A 114 -13.66 8.36 5.38
N PHE A 115 -12.41 8.11 5.78
CA PHE A 115 -11.88 8.49 7.08
C PHE A 115 -10.42 8.97 6.94
N PRO A 116 -9.94 9.87 7.82
CA PRO A 116 -8.56 10.37 7.75
C PRO A 116 -7.56 9.34 8.27
N LEU A 117 -6.28 9.53 7.93
CA LEU A 117 -5.19 8.90 8.68
C LEU A 117 -5.13 9.47 10.10
N GLU A 118 -4.67 8.68 11.07
CA GLU A 118 -4.61 9.13 12.47
C GLU A 118 -3.79 10.43 12.61
N ASN A 119 -2.65 10.50 11.93
CA ASN A 119 -1.75 11.66 11.96
C ASN A 119 -2.30 12.91 11.23
N SER A 120 -3.39 12.78 10.50
CA SER A 120 -4.02 13.85 9.73
C SER A 120 -5.26 14.41 10.43
N ALA A 121 -5.74 13.76 11.50
CA ALA A 121 -6.86 14.22 12.30
C ALA A 121 -6.43 15.27 13.33
N SER A 122 -7.41 16.03 13.83
CA SER A 122 -7.14 17.10 14.81
C SER A 122 -6.76 16.55 16.18
N SER A 123 -7.22 15.35 16.50
CA SER A 123 -6.92 14.60 17.73
C SER A 123 -7.25 13.12 17.55
N ARG A 124 -6.78 12.28 18.48
CA ARG A 124 -7.15 10.85 18.53
C ARG A 124 -8.66 10.63 18.59
N GLN A 125 -9.38 11.46 19.37
CA GLN A 125 -10.83 11.34 19.50
C GLN A 125 -11.54 11.71 18.21
N ASP A 126 -11.11 12.80 17.55
CA ASP A 126 -11.63 13.22 16.24
C ASP A 126 -11.45 12.12 15.18
N TYR A 127 -10.27 11.47 15.14
CA TYR A 127 -10.02 10.32 14.28
C TYR A 127 -10.98 9.15 14.56
N LEU A 128 -11.17 8.77 15.83
CA LEU A 128 -12.11 7.71 16.22
C LEU A 128 -13.56 8.04 15.86
N ASP A 129 -13.98 9.29 16.07
CA ASP A 129 -15.32 9.75 15.74
C ASP A 129 -15.57 9.70 14.24
N GLN A 130 -14.58 10.05 13.43
CA GLN A 130 -14.64 9.97 11.96
C GLN A 130 -14.67 8.52 11.46
N LEU A 131 -13.84 7.62 12.03
CA LEU A 131 -13.91 6.19 11.75
C LEU A 131 -15.29 5.61 12.10
N LYS A 132 -15.80 5.91 13.29
CA LYS A 132 -17.13 5.47 13.73
C LYS A 132 -18.23 6.01 12.82
N SER A 133 -18.12 7.26 12.36
CA SER A 133 -19.03 7.82 11.36
C SER A 133 -19.01 7.02 10.06
N ALA A 134 -17.83 6.63 9.56
CA ALA A 134 -17.68 5.82 8.36
C ALA A 134 -18.31 4.42 8.53
N VAL A 135 -18.09 3.77 9.67
CA VAL A 135 -18.71 2.48 10.03
C VAL A 135 -20.22 2.58 10.05
N LEU A 136 -20.78 3.56 10.77
CA LEU A 136 -22.23 3.72 10.90
C LEU A 136 -22.92 4.05 9.58
N LYS A 137 -22.32 4.92 8.74
CA LYS A 137 -22.83 5.20 7.39
C LYS A 137 -22.82 3.95 6.51
N THR A 138 -21.74 3.16 6.58
CA THR A 138 -21.62 1.89 5.85
C THR A 138 -22.69 0.90 6.30
N LYS A 139 -22.89 0.74 7.61
CA LYS A 139 -23.94 -0.10 8.18
C LYS A 139 -25.34 0.33 7.74
N ALA A 140 -25.63 1.63 7.81
CA ALA A 140 -26.92 2.19 7.44
C ALA A 140 -27.27 2.02 5.95
N SER A 141 -26.26 1.85 5.08
CA SER A 141 -26.45 1.62 3.64
C SER A 141 -27.12 0.28 3.30
N GLY A 142 -27.08 -0.69 4.23
CA GLY A 142 -27.53 -2.05 4.00
C GLY A 142 -26.62 -2.89 3.10
N ALA A 143 -25.44 -2.39 2.72
CA ALA A 143 -24.46 -3.16 1.96
C ALA A 143 -23.95 -4.37 2.75
N ARG A 144 -23.75 -5.48 2.05
CA ARG A 144 -23.14 -6.71 2.58
C ARG A 144 -21.76 -6.97 2.00
N ILE A 145 -21.51 -6.46 0.79
CA ILE A 145 -20.19 -6.44 0.16
C ILE A 145 -19.59 -5.06 0.43
N ILE A 146 -18.46 -5.04 1.13
CA ILE A 146 -17.78 -3.82 1.57
C ILE A 146 -16.38 -3.85 0.99
N PHE A 147 -16.04 -2.89 0.14
CA PHE A 147 -14.67 -2.68 -0.29
C PHE A 147 -13.99 -1.70 0.66
N LEU A 148 -13.07 -2.21 1.49
CA LEU A 148 -12.27 -1.42 2.44
C LEU A 148 -10.86 -1.23 1.88
N SER A 149 -10.46 0.02 1.66
CA SER A 149 -9.12 0.40 1.21
C SER A 149 -8.49 1.36 2.23
N SER A 150 -7.38 0.98 2.86
CA SER A 150 -6.66 1.81 3.82
C SER A 150 -5.24 1.30 4.02
N ASN A 151 -4.54 1.85 5.02
CA ASN A 151 -3.28 1.26 5.52
C ASN A 151 -3.60 0.25 6.64
N PRO A 152 -2.67 -0.68 6.96
CA PRO A 152 -2.85 -1.72 7.97
C PRO A 152 -3.37 -1.19 9.32
N LYS A 153 -2.72 -0.15 9.84
CA LYS A 153 -3.04 0.44 11.14
C LYS A 153 -4.46 1.01 11.18
N GLU A 154 -4.83 1.85 10.21
CA GLU A 154 -6.19 2.38 10.12
C GLU A 154 -7.24 1.28 9.87
N ALA A 155 -6.90 0.21 9.14
CA ALA A 155 -7.80 -0.93 8.95
C ALA A 155 -8.09 -1.64 10.27
N ALA A 156 -7.06 -1.86 11.10
CA ALA A 156 -7.22 -2.48 12.42
C ALA A 156 -8.18 -1.67 13.30
N ASP A 157 -7.97 -0.34 13.37
CA ASP A 157 -8.84 0.55 14.14
C ASP A 157 -10.27 0.62 13.58
N PHE A 158 -10.43 0.64 12.24
CA PHE A 158 -11.74 0.58 11.60
C PHE A 158 -12.46 -0.73 11.95
N ILE A 159 -11.77 -1.85 11.90
CA ILE A 159 -12.33 -3.18 12.15
C ILE A 159 -12.76 -3.32 13.60
N ASP A 160 -12.00 -2.82 14.57
CA ASP A 160 -12.42 -2.84 15.98
C ASP A 160 -13.78 -2.16 16.18
N ILE A 161 -13.94 -0.98 15.60
CA ILE A 161 -15.21 -0.25 15.66
C ILE A 161 -16.30 -0.97 14.85
N ALA A 162 -15.96 -1.56 13.70
CA ALA A 162 -16.89 -2.34 12.92
C ALA A 162 -17.38 -3.60 13.66
N ILE A 163 -16.54 -4.24 14.48
CA ILE A 163 -16.94 -5.34 15.35
C ILE A 163 -17.92 -4.84 16.42
N ASP A 164 -17.59 -3.74 17.12
CA ASP A 164 -18.45 -3.16 18.17
C ASP A 164 -19.81 -2.74 17.63
N GLU A 165 -19.83 -2.21 16.41
CA GLU A 165 -21.04 -1.77 15.74
C GLU A 165 -21.72 -2.90 14.94
N GLY A 166 -21.25 -4.15 15.01
CA GLY A 166 -21.88 -5.30 14.36
C GLY A 166 -21.93 -5.20 12.82
N LEU A 167 -20.88 -4.66 12.21
CA LEU A 167 -20.63 -4.59 10.76
C LEU A 167 -19.66 -5.69 10.29
N MET A 168 -19.18 -6.56 11.18
CA MET A 168 -18.27 -7.67 10.88
C MET A 168 -18.95 -9.04 11.06
N GLY A 169 -18.30 -10.09 10.56
CA GLY A 169 -18.84 -11.45 10.57
C GLY A 169 -20.03 -11.62 9.61
N ALA A 170 -20.69 -12.78 9.67
CA ALA A 170 -21.82 -13.03 8.79
C ALA A 170 -22.96 -12.01 9.02
N PRO A 171 -23.56 -11.44 7.95
CA PRO A 171 -23.44 -11.83 6.54
C PRO A 171 -22.57 -10.87 5.70
N TYR A 172 -21.56 -10.23 6.29
CA TYR A 172 -20.68 -9.28 5.61
C TYR A 172 -19.52 -9.97 4.91
N THR A 173 -19.10 -9.42 3.77
CA THR A 173 -17.90 -9.80 3.03
C THR A 173 -17.10 -8.54 2.75
N TYR A 174 -15.85 -8.55 3.16
CA TYR A 174 -14.92 -7.45 2.95
C TYR A 174 -13.98 -7.80 1.81
N LEU A 175 -13.88 -6.92 0.82
CA LEU A 175 -12.84 -6.96 -0.19
C LEU A 175 -11.76 -5.97 0.23
N VAL A 176 -10.50 -6.38 0.20
CA VAL A 176 -9.38 -5.57 0.67
C VAL A 176 -8.20 -5.65 -0.30
N PRO A 177 -7.45 -4.54 -0.53
CA PRO A 177 -6.21 -4.59 -1.28
C PRO A 177 -5.11 -5.28 -0.47
N ASP A 178 -3.97 -5.50 -1.10
CA ASP A 178 -2.84 -6.23 -0.53
C ASP A 178 -2.27 -5.64 0.76
N GLY A 179 -2.29 -4.32 0.91
CA GLY A 179 -1.83 -3.65 2.13
C GLY A 179 -2.69 -3.92 3.37
N VAL A 180 -3.94 -4.38 3.24
CA VAL A 180 -4.87 -4.57 4.38
C VAL A 180 -5.48 -5.97 4.41
N GLN A 181 -4.65 -6.96 4.10
CA GLN A 181 -5.01 -8.36 4.24
C GLN A 181 -5.10 -8.78 5.71
N VAL A 182 -5.70 -9.95 5.96
CA VAL A 182 -5.84 -10.51 7.32
C VAL A 182 -4.49 -10.60 8.03
N GLU A 183 -3.44 -11.02 7.32
CA GLU A 183 -2.09 -11.16 7.87
C GLU A 183 -1.46 -9.81 8.21
N THR A 184 -1.59 -8.78 7.34
CA THR A 184 -1.01 -7.46 7.60
C THR A 184 -1.72 -6.76 8.75
N ILE A 185 -3.04 -6.90 8.85
CA ILE A 185 -3.81 -6.37 9.99
C ILE A 185 -3.43 -7.10 11.28
N ALA A 186 -3.28 -8.43 11.24
CA ALA A 186 -2.88 -9.22 12.41
C ALA A 186 -1.51 -8.81 12.95
N LEU A 187 -0.57 -8.44 12.07
CA LEU A 187 0.75 -7.94 12.46
C LEU A 187 0.72 -6.58 13.15
N GLU A 188 -0.23 -5.69 12.81
CA GLU A 188 -0.37 -4.37 13.45
C GLU A 188 -0.91 -4.44 14.88
N ILE A 189 -1.45 -5.60 15.26
CA ILE A 189 -2.14 -5.81 16.54
C ILE A 189 -1.56 -7.01 17.30
N ASP A 190 -0.38 -7.49 16.90
CA ASP A 190 0.23 -8.70 17.46
C ASP A 190 0.76 -8.51 18.89
N ASP A 191 0.87 -7.26 19.33
CA ASP A 191 1.24 -6.86 20.69
C ASP A 191 0.07 -6.90 21.69
N ASP A 192 -1.16 -7.08 21.22
CA ASP A 192 -2.39 -7.17 22.03
C ASP A 192 -3.15 -8.48 21.72
N GLU A 193 -2.93 -9.51 22.55
CA GLU A 193 -3.48 -10.86 22.34
C GLU A 193 -5.02 -10.88 22.36
N ASP A 194 -5.65 -10.08 23.23
CA ASP A 194 -7.11 -9.98 23.33
C ASP A 194 -7.70 -9.35 22.06
N ARG A 195 -7.06 -8.28 21.56
CA ARG A 195 -7.44 -7.63 20.29
C ARG A 195 -7.26 -8.58 19.10
N LEU A 196 -6.17 -9.34 19.08
CA LEU A 196 -5.89 -10.32 18.03
C LEU A 196 -6.88 -11.49 18.02
N GLU A 197 -7.23 -12.06 19.19
CA GLU A 197 -8.24 -13.12 19.30
C GLU A 197 -9.61 -12.63 18.83
N ARG A 198 -9.97 -11.40 19.24
CA ARG A 198 -11.19 -10.74 18.78
C ARG A 198 -11.18 -10.57 17.26
N PHE A 199 -10.11 -10.05 16.67
CA PHE A 199 -9.99 -9.92 15.21
C PHE A 199 -10.16 -11.26 14.49
N ARG A 200 -9.46 -12.31 14.94
CA ARG A 200 -9.56 -13.68 14.38
C ARG A 200 -10.97 -14.24 14.39
N SER A 201 -11.76 -13.92 15.42
CA SER A 201 -13.15 -14.37 15.54
C SER A 201 -14.09 -13.74 14.52
N TYR A 202 -13.73 -12.58 13.96
CA TYR A 202 -14.57 -11.79 13.05
C TYR A 202 -13.99 -11.62 11.64
N SER A 203 -12.75 -12.04 11.39
CA SER A 203 -12.07 -11.90 10.10
C SER A 203 -12.61 -12.84 9.01
N GLN A 204 -13.45 -13.83 9.38
CA GLN A 204 -14.13 -14.69 8.42
C GLN A 204 -15.01 -13.86 7.48
N GLY A 205 -14.70 -13.90 6.19
CA GLY A 205 -15.38 -13.10 5.16
C GLY A 205 -14.55 -11.93 4.62
N ILE A 206 -13.32 -11.73 5.12
CA ILE A 206 -12.34 -10.86 4.47
C ILE A 206 -11.68 -11.63 3.31
N ILE A 207 -11.75 -11.06 2.12
CA ILE A 207 -11.12 -11.55 0.89
C ILE A 207 -10.09 -10.52 0.46
N GLY A 208 -8.82 -10.85 0.65
CA GLY A 208 -7.69 -10.05 0.19
C GLY A 208 -7.13 -10.54 -1.14
N MET A 209 -6.42 -9.67 -1.84
CA MET A 209 -5.50 -10.04 -2.90
C MET A 209 -4.07 -9.83 -2.44
N SER A 210 -3.15 -10.61 -2.97
CA SER A 210 -1.72 -10.39 -2.80
C SER A 210 -1.07 -10.48 -4.18
N PRO A 211 -0.14 -9.57 -4.54
CA PRO A 211 0.74 -9.78 -5.67
C PRO A 211 1.43 -11.13 -5.52
N GLN A 212 1.77 -11.76 -6.64
CA GLN A 212 2.59 -12.97 -6.58
C GLN A 212 3.91 -12.63 -5.88
N GLY A 213 4.15 -13.25 -4.72
CA GLY A 213 5.33 -12.99 -3.89
C GLY A 213 6.64 -13.41 -4.56
N VAL A 214 7.75 -13.27 -3.82
CA VAL A 214 9.07 -13.73 -4.26
C VAL A 214 8.97 -15.21 -4.68
N GLN A 215 9.31 -15.50 -5.93
CA GLN A 215 9.34 -16.89 -6.39
C GLN A 215 10.50 -17.62 -5.72
N ASP A 216 10.21 -18.81 -5.20
CA ASP A 216 11.22 -19.68 -4.60
C ASP A 216 12.34 -19.98 -5.61
N GLY A 217 13.59 -19.91 -5.15
CA GLY A 217 14.75 -20.22 -5.97
C GLY A 217 16.07 -19.88 -5.29
N PRO A 218 17.21 -20.33 -5.85
CA PRO A 218 18.51 -20.25 -5.17
C PRO A 218 18.94 -18.83 -4.79
N ILE A 219 18.54 -17.82 -5.58
CA ILE A 219 18.86 -16.42 -5.31
C ILE A 219 18.00 -15.88 -4.16
N ALA A 220 16.71 -16.21 -4.16
CA ALA A 220 15.78 -15.80 -3.09
C ALA A 220 16.17 -16.45 -1.76
N GLU A 221 16.47 -17.76 -1.78
CA GLU A 221 16.93 -18.51 -0.60
C GLU A 221 18.26 -17.98 -0.07
N ALA A 222 19.25 -17.74 -0.93
CA ALA A 222 20.55 -17.22 -0.51
C ALA A 222 20.40 -15.82 0.13
N TRP A 223 19.54 -14.98 -0.45
CA TRP A 223 19.28 -13.66 0.12
C TRP A 223 18.50 -13.74 1.43
N PHE A 224 17.47 -14.58 1.53
CA PHE A 224 16.74 -14.81 2.77
C PHE A 224 17.66 -15.30 3.89
N ASN A 225 18.49 -16.30 3.62
CA ASN A 225 19.47 -16.80 4.58
C ASN A 225 20.43 -15.70 5.03
N THR A 226 20.88 -14.85 4.10
CA THR A 226 21.74 -13.71 4.42
C THR A 226 21.01 -12.72 5.34
N TRP A 227 19.78 -12.33 5.00
CA TRP A 227 18.94 -11.44 5.81
C TRP A 227 18.68 -11.99 7.21
N MET A 228 18.35 -13.27 7.32
CA MET A 228 18.10 -13.95 8.59
C MET A 228 19.34 -14.03 9.48
N SER A 229 20.53 -14.06 8.87
CA SER A 229 21.82 -14.12 9.59
C SER A 229 22.45 -12.76 9.89
N ALA A 230 21.89 -11.67 9.36
CA ALA A 230 22.46 -10.34 9.48
C ALA A 230 22.26 -9.76 10.89
N ASP A 231 23.19 -8.90 11.34
CA ASP A 231 23.12 -8.28 12.67
C ASP A 231 21.97 -7.26 12.73
N PRO A 232 20.93 -7.47 13.56
CA PRO A 232 19.80 -6.55 13.68
C PRO A 232 20.17 -5.16 14.20
N ASN A 233 21.32 -5.02 14.87
CA ASN A 233 21.81 -3.71 15.34
C ASN A 233 22.42 -2.87 14.20
N VAL A 234 22.84 -3.53 13.12
CA VAL A 234 23.39 -2.87 11.92
C VAL A 234 22.31 -2.72 10.86
N TYR A 235 21.49 -3.76 10.68
CA TYR A 235 20.40 -3.81 9.72
C TYR A 235 19.09 -4.00 10.46
N PHE A 236 18.42 -2.90 10.78
CA PHE A 236 17.14 -2.94 11.50
C PHE A 236 16.13 -3.86 10.80
N GLY A 237 15.54 -4.79 11.56
CA GLY A 237 14.63 -5.82 11.03
C GLY A 237 15.31 -7.07 10.50
N ALA A 238 16.65 -7.15 10.47
CA ALA A 238 17.34 -8.39 10.13
C ALA A 238 17.02 -9.49 11.15
N GLY A 239 16.92 -10.74 10.69
CA GLY A 239 16.49 -11.87 11.52
C GLY A 239 14.99 -11.91 11.82
N ASP A 240 14.20 -10.95 11.32
CA ASP A 240 12.74 -10.98 11.41
C ASP A 240 12.18 -11.88 10.30
N ASP A 241 11.56 -12.99 10.70
CA ASP A 241 10.94 -13.97 9.81
C ASP A 241 9.44 -13.75 9.60
N ARG A 242 8.89 -12.59 10.02
CA ARG A 242 7.51 -12.21 9.73
C ARG A 242 7.32 -12.09 8.22
N TYR A 243 6.87 -13.22 7.65
CA TYR A 243 6.72 -13.56 6.23
C TYR A 243 6.09 -12.47 5.33
N PRO A 244 5.20 -11.57 5.81
CA PRO A 244 4.62 -10.51 4.97
C PRO A 244 5.57 -9.35 4.62
N LEU A 245 6.64 -9.12 5.41
CA LEU A 245 7.58 -8.02 5.16
C LEU A 245 8.73 -8.41 4.22
N PHE A 246 9.02 -9.71 4.12
CA PHE A 246 10.10 -10.25 3.29
C PHE A 246 10.01 -9.84 1.81
N PRO A 247 8.83 -9.85 1.15
CA PRO A 247 8.71 -9.34 -0.22
C PRO A 247 9.06 -7.85 -0.35
N LEU A 248 8.76 -7.01 0.65
CA LEU A 248 9.07 -5.58 0.60
C LEU A 248 10.57 -5.33 0.66
N TYR A 249 11.29 -6.03 1.54
CA TYR A 249 12.75 -5.96 1.62
C TYR A 249 13.41 -6.43 0.31
N ALA A 250 12.87 -7.46 -0.34
CA ALA A 250 13.34 -7.94 -1.63
C ALA A 250 13.18 -6.86 -2.73
N LEU A 251 12.06 -6.13 -2.72
CA LEU A 251 11.80 -5.05 -3.67
C LEU A 251 12.79 -3.88 -3.50
N PHE A 252 13.17 -3.52 -2.26
CA PHE A 252 14.19 -2.48 -2.04
C PHE A 252 15.59 -2.92 -2.46
N ARG A 253 15.93 -4.20 -2.23
CA ARG A 253 17.15 -4.79 -2.77
C ARG A 253 17.17 -4.65 -4.29
N ASP A 254 16.14 -5.13 -4.96
CA ASP A 254 16.09 -5.13 -6.42
C ASP A 254 16.07 -3.71 -6.99
N ALA A 255 15.40 -2.75 -6.33
CA ALA A 255 15.42 -1.34 -6.71
C ALA A 255 16.85 -0.78 -6.67
N THR A 256 17.62 -1.15 -5.65
CA THR A 256 19.03 -0.78 -5.51
C THR A 256 19.88 -1.39 -6.64
N TYR A 257 19.68 -2.67 -6.95
CA TYR A 257 20.39 -3.35 -8.05
C TYR A 257 20.07 -2.71 -9.41
N VAL A 258 18.79 -2.41 -9.68
CA VAL A 258 18.37 -1.78 -10.94
C VAL A 258 19.01 -0.40 -11.11
N LEU A 259 19.01 0.43 -10.07
CA LEU A 259 19.66 1.75 -10.13
C LEU A 259 21.18 1.61 -10.34
N ALA A 260 21.84 0.73 -9.59
CA ALA A 260 23.28 0.50 -9.72
C ALA A 260 23.67 0.03 -11.14
N HIS A 261 22.89 -0.88 -11.73
CA HIS A 261 23.09 -1.33 -13.11
C HIS A 261 22.82 -0.22 -14.15
N ALA A 262 21.85 0.66 -13.91
CA ALA A 262 21.61 1.81 -14.77
C ALA A 262 22.80 2.78 -14.75
N ILE A 263 23.31 3.09 -13.56
CA ILE A 263 24.49 3.96 -13.37
C ILE A 263 25.74 3.37 -14.03
N ASP A 264 26.05 2.08 -13.79
CA ASP A 264 27.19 1.40 -14.43
C ASP A 264 27.09 1.46 -15.96
N ARG A 265 25.89 1.32 -16.53
CA ARG A 265 25.69 1.45 -17.99
C ARG A 265 25.93 2.87 -18.50
N LEU A 266 25.55 3.91 -17.75
CA LEU A 266 25.83 5.31 -18.11
C LEU A 266 27.34 5.56 -18.13
N ILE A 267 28.04 5.16 -17.08
CA ILE A 267 29.50 5.29 -16.95
C ILE A 267 30.22 4.57 -18.10
N ARG A 268 29.81 3.34 -18.43
CA ARG A 268 30.39 2.58 -19.56
C ARG A 268 30.16 3.23 -20.93
N ARG A 269 29.16 4.11 -21.05
CA ARG A 269 28.88 4.90 -22.25
C ARG A 269 29.59 6.26 -22.26
N GLY A 270 30.36 6.57 -21.22
CA GLY A 270 31.03 7.87 -21.06
C GLY A 270 30.09 9.00 -20.68
N ILE A 271 28.92 8.69 -20.10
CA ILE A 271 27.95 9.66 -19.59
C ILE A 271 28.19 9.79 -18.08
N ASP A 272 28.34 11.03 -17.60
CA ASP A 272 28.43 11.30 -16.16
C ASP A 272 27.03 11.18 -15.54
N PRO A 273 26.79 10.25 -14.60
CA PRO A 273 25.48 10.08 -13.97
C PRO A 273 25.07 11.24 -13.05
N SER A 274 25.96 12.22 -12.80
CA SER A 274 25.64 13.45 -12.07
C SER A 274 25.22 14.61 -12.98
N ASP A 275 25.32 14.48 -14.30
CA ASP A 275 25.12 15.59 -15.25
C ASP A 275 23.65 15.89 -15.60
N GLY A 276 22.66 15.20 -15.00
CA GLY A 276 21.23 15.42 -15.23
C GLY A 276 20.70 14.80 -16.53
#